data_AF-A0A4P5X9L0-F1
#
_entry.id   AF-A0A4P5X9L0-F1
#
_cell.length_a   1.000
_cell.length_b   1.000
_cell.length_c   1.000
_cell.angle_alpha   90.00
_cell.angle_beta   90.00
_cell.angle_gamma   90.00
#
_symmetry.space_group_name_H-M   'P 1'
#
loop_
_entity.id
_entity.type
_entity.pdbx_description
1 polymer ?
#
loop_
_entity_poly.entity_id
_entity_poly.type
_entity_poly.pdbx_seq_one_letter_code
_entity_poly.pdbx_strand_id
1 'polypeptide(L)'
;MIAFRKQHLGRYLTRLVTGEYDAKMVDYLDMVGKIHTPEAGSPDLDVPLVQMNALLGFVATAVTQTILSFGLDRQTESRLLLAFGKLLWIQNDLISRHYQLVA
;
A
#
# COMPACT_ATOMS: atom_id res chain seq x y z
N MET A 1 -11.34 -15.89 9.89
CA MET A 1 -10.42 -15.49 8.79
C MET A 1 -10.55 -14.02 8.38
N ILE A 2 -11.73 -13.51 8.02
CA ILE A 2 -11.90 -12.11 7.57
C ILE A 2 -11.54 -11.08 8.66
N ALA A 3 -11.97 -11.29 9.91
CA ALA A 3 -11.67 -10.39 11.02
C ALA A 3 -10.15 -10.20 11.23
N PHE A 4 -9.38 -11.29 11.13
CA PHE A 4 -7.93 -11.27 11.22
C PHE A 4 -7.28 -10.44 10.11
N ARG A 5 -7.73 -10.62 8.85
CA ARG A 5 -7.26 -9.80 7.72
C ARG A 5 -7.57 -8.32 7.91
N LYS A 6 -8.76 -7.98 8.42
CA LYS A 6 -9.13 -6.59 8.75
C LYS A 6 -8.25 -5.99 9.86
N GLN A 7 -7.92 -6.77 10.89
CA GLN A 7 -7.01 -6.32 11.95
C GLN A 7 -5.58 -6.10 11.43
N HIS A 8 -5.09 -6.96 10.53
CA HIS A 8 -3.81 -6.77 9.84
C HIS A 8 -3.80 -5.49 9.01
N LEU A 9 -4.86 -5.24 8.24
CA LEU A 9 -5.02 -4.00 7.48
C LEU A 9 -5.02 -2.77 8.40
N GLY A 10 -5.71 -2.82 9.54
CA GLY A 10 -5.69 -1.72 10.51
C GLY A 10 -4.28 -1.41 11.02
N ARG A 11 -3.52 -2.44 11.42
CA ARG A 11 -2.12 -2.28 11.85
C ARG A 11 -1.23 -1.72 10.75
N TYR A 12 -1.41 -2.18 9.52
CA TYR A 12 -0.71 -1.67 8.35
C TYR A 12 -0.95 -0.17 8.16
N LEU A 13 -2.21 0.26 8.15
CA LEU A 13 -2.58 1.68 7.99
C LEU A 13 -2.03 2.54 9.13
N THR A 14 -2.09 2.07 10.38
CA THR A 14 -1.46 2.77 11.51
C THR A 14 0.04 2.92 11.29
N ARG A 15 0.74 1.86 10.90
CA ARG A 15 2.18 1.91 10.65
C ARG A 15 2.54 2.91 9.54
N LEU A 16 1.75 2.98 8.46
CA LEU A 16 1.97 3.92 7.36
C LEU A 16 1.96 5.39 7.79
N VAL A 17 1.17 5.74 8.82
CA VAL A 17 0.97 7.14 9.22
C VAL A 17 1.70 7.52 10.51
N THR A 18 2.01 6.56 11.38
CA THR A 18 2.70 6.83 12.66
C THR A 18 4.13 6.30 12.71
N GLY A 19 4.55 5.54 11.70
CA GLY A 19 5.86 4.91 11.69
C GLY A 19 6.96 5.78 11.10
N GLU A 20 8.16 5.65 11.64
CA GLU A 20 9.39 6.13 11.00
C GLU A 20 9.56 5.47 9.62
N TYR A 21 9.87 6.29 8.60
CA TYR A 21 10.20 5.84 7.24
C TYR A 21 11.71 5.61 7.13
N ASP A 22 12.17 4.55 7.77
CA ASP A 22 13.55 4.06 7.76
C ASP A 22 13.70 2.79 6.91
N ALA A 23 14.89 2.19 6.91
CA ALA A 23 15.13 0.93 6.21
C ALA A 23 14.15 -0.19 6.63
N LYS A 24 13.73 -0.21 7.91
CA LYS A 24 12.75 -1.21 8.40
C LYS A 24 11.37 -0.99 7.81
N MET A 25 10.97 0.26 7.54
CA MET A 25 9.74 0.52 6.81
C MET A 25 9.82 -0.02 5.39
N VAL A 26 10.96 0.14 4.71
CA VAL A 26 11.15 -0.39 3.36
C VAL A 26 11.01 -1.92 3.35
N ASP A 27 11.72 -2.61 4.25
CA ASP A 27 11.61 -4.07 4.40
C ASP A 27 10.18 -4.53 4.74
N TYR A 28 9.48 -3.76 5.56
CA TYR A 28 8.10 -4.03 5.93
C TYR A 28 7.15 -3.90 4.73
N LEU A 29 7.30 -2.85 3.91
CA LEU A 29 6.49 -2.66 2.70
C LEU A 29 6.79 -3.70 1.62
N ASP A 30 8.05 -4.10 1.48
CA ASP A 30 8.47 -5.22 0.61
C ASP A 30 7.77 -6.52 1.02
N MET A 31 7.80 -6.86 2.31
CA MET A 31 7.09 -8.02 2.83
C MET A 31 5.58 -7.94 2.58
N VAL A 32 4.97 -6.76 2.71
CA VAL A 32 3.55 -6.56 2.37
C VAL A 32 3.28 -6.89 0.91
N GLY A 33 4.18 -6.56 -0.02
CA GLY A 33 4.08 -7.01 -1.40
C GLY A 33 4.16 -8.53 -1.52
N LYS A 34 5.20 -9.12 -0.92
CA LYS A 34 5.49 -10.55 -1.01
C LYS A 34 4.40 -11.47 -0.47
N ILE A 35 3.69 -11.08 0.60
CA ILE A 35 2.64 -11.93 1.20
C ILE A 35 1.41 -12.13 0.30
N HIS A 36 1.29 -11.38 -0.80
CA HIS A 36 0.20 -11.55 -1.78
C HIS A 36 0.54 -12.54 -2.90
N THR A 37 1.77 -13.09 -2.90
CA THR A 37 2.22 -14.11 -3.84
C THR A 37 2.37 -15.49 -3.15
N PRO A 38 2.35 -16.60 -3.92
CA PRO A 38 2.51 -17.94 -3.37
C PRO A 38 3.83 -18.18 -2.62
N GLU A 39 4.87 -17.43 -2.96
CA GLU A 39 6.23 -17.63 -2.43
C GLU A 39 6.38 -17.29 -0.94
N ALA A 40 5.54 -16.39 -0.40
CA ALA A 40 5.65 -15.98 1.00
C ALA A 40 4.32 -15.91 1.76
N GLY A 41 3.18 -15.79 1.07
CA GLY A 41 1.88 -15.80 1.72
C GLY A 41 1.48 -17.20 2.15
N SER A 42 0.91 -17.93 1.19
CA SER A 42 0.50 -19.33 1.31
C SER A 42 0.48 -19.91 -0.10
N PRO A 43 0.76 -21.22 -0.31
CA PRO A 43 0.57 -21.86 -1.61
C PRO A 43 -0.85 -21.68 -2.18
N ASP A 44 -1.86 -21.54 -1.31
CA ASP A 44 -3.26 -21.33 -1.69
C ASP A 44 -3.60 -19.84 -1.94
N LEU A 45 -2.65 -18.93 -1.73
CA LEU A 45 -2.84 -17.48 -1.89
C LEU A 45 -2.03 -16.97 -3.08
N ASP A 46 -2.73 -16.81 -4.20
CA ASP A 46 -2.23 -16.17 -5.42
C ASP A 46 -3.16 -15.02 -5.79
N VAL A 47 -2.79 -13.80 -5.42
CA VAL A 47 -3.54 -12.60 -5.82
C VAL A 47 -2.90 -12.06 -7.09
N PRO A 48 -3.56 -12.12 -8.26
CA PRO A 48 -2.90 -11.69 -9.49
C PRO A 48 -2.62 -10.18 -9.49
N LEU A 49 -1.55 -9.78 -10.17
CA LEU A 49 -1.07 -8.40 -10.19
C LEU A 49 -2.16 -7.40 -10.65
N VAL A 50 -3.04 -7.81 -11.56
CA VAL A 50 -4.15 -6.95 -12.03
C VAL A 50 -5.12 -6.59 -10.90
N GLN A 51 -5.42 -7.51 -9.98
CA GLN A 51 -6.25 -7.23 -8.80
C GLN A 51 -5.52 -6.36 -7.78
N MET A 52 -4.21 -6.55 -7.59
CA MET A 52 -3.40 -5.67 -6.75
C MET A 52 -3.42 -4.23 -7.26
N ASN A 53 -3.20 -4.04 -8.57
CA ASN A 53 -3.21 -2.73 -9.22
C ASN A 53 -4.60 -2.09 -9.16
N ALA A 54 -5.66 -2.87 -9.40
CA ALA A 54 -7.04 -2.39 -9.29
C ALA A 54 -7.36 -1.90 -7.87
N LEU A 55 -6.92 -2.64 -6.85
CA LEU A 55 -7.08 -2.24 -5.45
C LEU A 55 -6.30 -0.96 -5.13
N LEU A 56 -5.03 -0.86 -5.55
CA LEU A 56 -4.23 0.35 -5.35
C LEU A 56 -4.85 1.56 -6.05
N GLY A 57 -5.38 1.40 -7.26
CA GLY A 57 -6.12 2.44 -7.96
C GLY A 57 -7.35 2.90 -7.17
N PHE A 58 -8.15 1.95 -6.66
CA PHE A 58 -9.30 2.25 -5.81
C PHE A 58 -8.90 3.02 -4.53
N VAL A 59 -7.85 2.57 -3.84
CA VAL A 59 -7.34 3.24 -2.63
C VAL A 59 -6.81 4.64 -2.95
N ALA A 60 -6.08 4.80 -4.06
CA ALA A 60 -5.57 6.09 -4.51
C ALA A 60 -6.71 7.10 -4.73
N THR A 61 -7.78 6.68 -5.39
CA THR A 61 -8.98 7.50 -5.59
C THR A 61 -9.63 7.87 -4.26
N ALA A 62 -9.85 6.89 -3.38
CA ALA A 62 -10.51 7.11 -2.09
C ALA A 62 -9.73 8.07 -1.19
N VAL A 63 -8.40 7.92 -1.12
CA VAL A 63 -7.52 8.81 -0.35
C VAL A 63 -7.52 10.21 -0.95
N THR A 64 -7.42 10.33 -2.27
CA THR A 64 -7.44 11.63 -2.97
C THR A 64 -8.75 12.37 -2.72
N GLN A 65 -9.89 11.71 -2.90
CA GLN A 65 -11.21 12.32 -2.64
C GLN A 65 -11.36 12.76 -1.18
N THR A 66 -10.85 11.98 -0.25
CA THR A 66 -10.87 12.28 1.18
C THR A 66 -10.01 13.51 1.51
N ILE A 67 -8.79 13.60 0.95
CA ILE A 67 -7.92 14.76 1.15
C ILE A 67 -8.58 16.04 0.62
N LEU A 68 -9.17 15.96 -0.57
CA LEU A 68 -9.86 17.08 -1.20
C LEU A 68 -11.13 17.53 -0.44
N SER A 69 -11.73 16.67 0.39
CA SER A 69 -12.91 17.01 1.18
C SER A 69 -12.60 17.69 2.51
N PHE A 70 -11.33 17.75 2.92
CA PHE A 70 -10.94 18.33 4.21
C PHE A 70 -10.98 19.86 4.26
N GLY A 71 -11.07 20.56 3.13
CA GLY A 71 -11.08 22.02 3.10
C GLY A 71 -9.77 22.65 3.60
N LEU A 72 -8.64 22.00 3.35
CA LEU A 72 -7.31 22.46 3.74
C LEU A 72 -6.88 23.68 2.91
N ASP A 73 -5.92 24.45 3.42
CA ASP A 73 -5.25 25.45 2.58
C ASP A 73 -4.54 24.76 1.40
N ARG A 74 -4.41 25.49 0.28
CA ARG A 74 -3.89 24.93 -0.96
C ARG A 74 -2.49 24.31 -0.82
N GLN A 75 -1.65 24.88 0.04
CA GLN A 75 -0.29 24.42 0.23
C GLN A 75 -0.27 23.09 0.99
N THR A 76 -1.05 22.99 2.07
CA THR A 76 -1.17 21.75 2.85
C THR A 76 -1.85 20.65 2.05
N GLU A 77 -2.94 20.95 1.34
CA GLU A 77 -3.61 19.99 0.45
C GLU A 77 -2.64 19.43 -0.60
N SER A 78 -1.90 20.30 -1.29
CA SER A 78 -0.93 19.88 -2.32
C SER A 78 0.18 19.02 -1.73
N ARG A 79 0.73 19.38 -0.56
CA ARG A 79 1.75 18.57 0.11
C ARG A 79 1.21 17.19 0.50
N LEU A 80 -0.03 17.12 0.99
CA LEU A 80 -0.64 15.88 1.43
C LEU A 80 -0.92 14.94 0.24
N LEU A 81 -1.47 15.48 -0.85
CA LEU A 81 -1.67 14.74 -2.10
C LEU A 81 -0.36 14.19 -2.65
N LEU A 82 0.69 15.01 -2.70
CA LEU A 82 2.01 14.58 -3.18
C LEU A 82 2.65 13.53 -2.27
N ALA A 83 2.52 13.66 -0.95
CA ALA A 83 3.03 12.70 0.01
C ALA A 83 2.37 11.32 -0.16
N PHE A 84 1.04 11.28 -0.20
CA PHE A 84 0.31 10.02 -0.43
C PHE A 84 0.53 9.45 -1.83
N GLY A 85 0.65 10.30 -2.86
CA GLY A 85 0.98 9.86 -4.21
C GLY A 85 2.33 9.14 -4.25
N LYS A 86 3.38 9.71 -3.63
CA LYS A 86 4.70 9.05 -3.51
C LYS A 86 4.61 7.73 -2.76
N LEU A 87 3.89 7.70 -1.64
CA LEU A 87 3.71 6.48 -0.86
C LEU A 87 3.07 5.35 -1.68
N LEU A 88 2.01 5.65 -2.43
CA LEU A 88 1.32 4.66 -3.25
C LEU A 88 2.20 4.17 -4.41
N TRP A 89 2.99 5.04 -5.02
CA TRP A 89 3.97 4.63 -6.04
C TRP A 89 5.05 3.70 -5.48
N ILE A 90 5.61 4.02 -4.30
CA ILE A 90 6.58 3.16 -3.61
C ILE A 90 5.96 1.79 -3.29
N GLN A 91 4.74 1.76 -2.75
CA GLN A 91 4.04 0.50 -2.49
C GLN A 91 3.82 -0.30 -3.78
N ASN A 92 3.38 0.35 -4.86
CA ASN A 92 3.15 -0.32 -6.14
C ASN A 92 4.43 -0.96 -6.69
N ASP A 93 5.56 -0.25 -6.62
CA ASP A 93 6.87 -0.77 -7.04
C ASP A 93 7.29 -2.00 -6.21
N LEU A 94 7.23 -1.88 -4.88
CA LEU A 94 7.56 -2.96 -3.95
C LEU A 94 6.61 -4.16 -4.05
N ILE A 95 5.34 -3.96 -4.43
CA ILE A 95 4.43 -5.05 -4.76
C ILE A 95 4.85 -5.70 -6.08
N SER A 96 4.99 -4.90 -7.14
CA SER A 96 5.17 -5.37 -8.52
C SER A 96 6.44 -6.20 -8.71
N ARG A 97 7.52 -5.90 -7.99
CA ARG A 97 8.78 -6.66 -8.05
C ARG A 97 8.62 -8.15 -7.67
N HIS A 98 7.62 -8.51 -6.88
CA HIS A 98 7.35 -9.91 -6.51
C HIS A 98 6.52 -10.68 -7.54
N TYR A 99 6.03 -9.99 -8.58
CA TYR A 99 5.30 -10.59 -9.70
C TYR A 99 6.15 -10.73 -10.97
N GLN A 100 7.39 -10.24 -10.92
CA GLN A 100 8.34 -10.39 -12.01
C GLN A 100 8.98 -11.77 -11.90
N LEU A 101 8.95 -12.54 -13.00
CA LEU A 101 9.73 -13.77 -13.10
C LEU A 101 11.20 -13.40 -13.01
N VAL A 102 11.95 -14.05 -12.13
CA VAL A 102 13.42 -14.02 -12.21
C VAL A 102 13.78 -14.75 -13.51
N ALA A 103 14.33 -14.02 -14.48
CA ALA A 103 14.89 -14.58 -15.69
C ALA A 103 16.13 -15.42 -15.40
#